data_AF-A0A3L6R5U7-F1
#
_entry.id   AF-A0A3L6R5U7-F1
#
_cell.length_a   1.000
_cell.length_b   1.000
_cell.length_c   1.000
_cell.angle_alpha   90.00
_cell.angle_beta   90.00
_cell.angle_gamma   90.00
#
_symmetry.space_group_name_H-M   'P 1'
#
loop_
_entity.id
_entity.type
_entity.pdbx_description
1 polymer ?
#
loop_
_entity_poly.entity_id
_entity_poly.type
_entity_poly.pdbx_seq_one_letter_code
_entity_poly.pdbx_strand_id
1 'polypeptide(L)'
;MEDEVVLLASSSSAVVSMNGGGEGNTSYANNSNFQRLIASVTRKARRDMAAALYGARGRPASLANALLMVSDAVDAVLAESKGGGDEGAPQLHVFLNDLPTNDFNAVFRPLPSSPLAGTG
;
A
#
# COMPACT_ATOMS: atom_id res chain seq x y z
N MET A 1 42.28 -21.59 -16.92
CA MET A 1 41.52 -21.95 -15.70
C MET A 1 41.02 -20.71 -14.95
N GLU A 2 41.35 -19.50 -15.42
CA GLU A 2 41.01 -18.24 -14.73
C GLU A 2 39.78 -17.57 -15.37
N ASP A 3 39.47 -17.87 -16.63
CA ASP A 3 38.30 -17.33 -17.36
C ASP A 3 36.96 -17.97 -16.96
N GLU A 4 36.97 -19.17 -16.37
CA GLU A 4 35.76 -19.87 -15.91
C GLU A 4 35.26 -19.34 -14.55
N VAL A 5 36.15 -18.73 -13.78
CA VAL A 5 35.86 -18.21 -12.43
C VAL A 5 35.17 -16.83 -12.49
N VAL A 6 35.38 -16.08 -13.57
CA VAL A 6 34.78 -14.73 -13.77
C VAL A 6 33.29 -14.82 -14.14
N LEU A 7 32.85 -15.91 -14.77
CA LEU A 7 31.45 -16.12 -15.16
C LEU A 7 30.52 -16.51 -14.00
N LEU A 8 31.08 -16.88 -12.84
CA LEU A 8 30.31 -17.25 -11.64
C LEU A 8 30.01 -16.07 -10.69
N ALA A 9 30.51 -14.87 -10.99
CA ALA A 9 30.39 -13.69 -10.12
C ALA A 9 29.33 -12.67 -10.56
N SER A 10 28.41 -13.02 -11.46
CA SER A 10 27.25 -12.17 -11.78
C SER A 10 25.93 -12.90 -11.56
N SER A 11 25.79 -13.52 -10.38
CA SER A 11 24.45 -13.74 -9.83
C SER A 11 23.90 -12.39 -9.36
N SER A 12 23.47 -11.57 -10.31
CA SER A 12 22.54 -10.47 -10.04
C SER A 12 21.37 -11.09 -9.29
N SER A 13 21.21 -10.78 -8.00
CA SER A 13 19.97 -11.09 -7.29
C SER A 13 18.86 -10.40 -8.07
N ALA A 14 18.11 -11.18 -8.85
CA ALA A 14 16.97 -10.65 -9.58
C ALA A 14 16.00 -10.12 -8.52
N VAL A 15 15.80 -8.80 -8.51
CA VAL A 15 14.87 -8.15 -7.59
C VAL A 15 13.47 -8.53 -8.06
N VAL A 16 12.86 -9.48 -7.36
CA VAL A 16 11.56 -10.05 -7.72
C VAL A 16 10.45 -9.05 -7.42
N SER A 17 9.67 -8.69 -8.43
CA SER A 17 8.44 -7.91 -8.30
C SER A 17 7.27 -8.62 -8.96
N MET A 18 6.05 -8.19 -8.66
CA MET A 18 4.87 -8.67 -9.36
C MET A 18 4.80 -8.09 -10.78
N ASN A 19 4.12 -8.83 -11.65
CA ASN A 19 3.82 -8.45 -13.02
C ASN A 19 3.17 -7.05 -13.13
N GLY A 20 3.85 -6.11 -13.78
CA GLY A 20 3.49 -4.69 -13.85
C GLY A 20 2.34 -4.36 -14.81
N GLY A 21 1.93 -3.09 -14.85
CA GLY A 21 0.83 -2.62 -15.70
C GLY A 21 1.13 -2.70 -17.20
N GLY A 22 2.41 -2.66 -17.59
CA GLY A 22 2.86 -2.83 -18.97
C GLY A 22 2.61 -4.22 -19.58
N GLU A 23 2.25 -5.21 -18.76
CA GLU A 23 2.07 -6.60 -19.19
C GLU A 23 0.62 -6.96 -19.52
N GLY A 24 -0.28 -5.96 -19.56
CA GLY A 24 -1.64 -6.13 -20.07
C GLY A 24 -2.42 -7.23 -19.35
N ASN A 25 -2.83 -8.27 -20.07
CA ASN A 25 -3.69 -9.33 -19.51
C ASN A 25 -2.96 -10.28 -18.54
N THR A 26 -1.63 -10.34 -18.57
CA THR A 26 -0.82 -11.13 -17.63
C THR A 26 -0.33 -10.29 -16.45
N SER A 27 -0.71 -9.00 -16.39
CA SER A 27 -0.41 -8.13 -15.24
C SER A 27 -1.01 -8.67 -13.95
N TYR A 28 -0.35 -8.39 -12.83
CA TYR A 28 -0.83 -8.79 -11.51
C TYR A 28 -2.17 -8.13 -11.15
N ALA A 29 -2.40 -6.90 -11.61
CA ALA A 29 -3.66 -6.19 -11.41
C ALA A 29 -4.87 -6.99 -11.92
N ASN A 30 -4.71 -7.71 -13.04
CA ASN A 30 -5.74 -8.53 -13.67
C ASN A 30 -5.80 -9.99 -13.16
N ASN A 31 -4.78 -10.45 -12.42
CA ASN A 31 -4.64 -11.85 -12.01
C ASN A 31 -4.51 -12.03 -10.48
N SER A 32 -4.95 -11.05 -9.69
CA SER A 32 -4.82 -11.02 -8.22
C SER A 32 -6.07 -11.50 -7.46
N ASN A 33 -6.89 -12.36 -8.07
CA ASN A 33 -8.19 -12.76 -7.50
C ASN A 33 -8.08 -13.43 -6.13
N PHE A 34 -7.06 -14.27 -5.93
CA PHE A 34 -6.84 -14.94 -4.66
C PHE A 34 -6.47 -13.95 -3.54
N GLN A 35 -5.59 -13.00 -3.84
CA GLN A 35 -5.17 -11.97 -2.89
C GLN A 35 -6.32 -10.99 -2.60
N ARG A 36 -7.17 -10.69 -3.59
CA ARG A 36 -8.40 -9.91 -3.40
C ARG A 36 -9.40 -10.64 -2.50
N LEU A 37 -9.53 -11.97 -2.65
CA LEU A 37 -10.36 -12.78 -1.76
C LEU A 37 -9.84 -12.72 -0.31
N ILE A 38 -8.53 -12.90 -0.11
CA ILE A 38 -7.90 -12.77 1.21
C ILE A 38 -8.14 -11.38 1.81
N ALA A 39 -7.97 -10.32 1.01
CA ALA A 39 -8.25 -8.95 1.46
C ALA A 39 -9.72 -8.77 1.88
N SER A 40 -10.66 -9.39 1.15
CA SER A 40 -12.09 -9.36 1.47
C SER A 40 -12.40 -10.07 2.78
N VAL A 41 -11.96 -11.33 2.96
CA VAL A 41 -12.26 -12.11 4.17
C VAL A 41 -11.61 -11.53 5.43
N THR A 42 -10.45 -10.87 5.29
CA THR A 42 -9.75 -10.21 6.41
C THR A 42 -10.22 -8.79 6.68
N ARG A 43 -11.15 -8.25 5.87
CA ARG A 43 -11.57 -6.84 5.92
C ARG A 43 -12.05 -6.41 7.31
N LYS A 44 -12.92 -7.20 7.94
CA LYS A 44 -13.46 -6.86 9.27
C LYS A 44 -12.35 -6.77 10.32
N ALA A 45 -11.49 -7.78 10.40
CA ALA A 45 -10.39 -7.81 11.36
C ALA A 45 -9.44 -6.62 11.17
N ARG A 46 -9.13 -6.24 9.92
CA ARG A 46 -8.31 -5.06 9.61
C ARG A 46 -8.96 -3.76 10.09
N ARG A 47 -10.26 -3.58 9.86
CA ARG A 47 -11.00 -2.38 10.30
C ARG A 47 -11.05 -2.27 11.82
N ASP A 48 -11.41 -3.36 12.50
CA ASP A 48 -11.50 -3.40 13.95
C ASP A 48 -10.14 -3.08 14.59
N MET A 49 -9.06 -3.66 14.06
CA MET A 49 -7.70 -3.40 14.54
C MET A 49 -7.27 -1.96 14.28
N ALA A 50 -7.58 -1.38 13.11
CA ALA A 50 -7.24 0.01 12.79
C ALA A 50 -7.95 1.00 13.72
N ALA A 51 -9.26 0.82 13.95
CA ALA A 51 -10.04 1.64 14.87
C ALA A 51 -9.51 1.50 16.31
N ALA A 52 -9.27 0.27 16.78
CA ALA A 52 -8.74 0.03 18.12
C ALA A 52 -7.35 0.66 18.31
N LEU A 53 -6.47 0.58 17.31
CA LEU A 53 -5.15 1.22 17.36
C LEU A 53 -5.23 2.74 17.42
N TYR A 54 -6.17 3.35 16.67
CA TYR A 54 -6.43 4.78 16.75
C TYR A 54 -6.95 5.18 18.13
N GLY A 55 -8.00 4.51 18.63
CA GLY A 55 -8.56 4.80 19.95
C GLY A 55 -7.55 4.61 21.09
N ALA A 56 -6.69 3.59 21.01
CA ALA A 56 -5.71 3.31 22.05
C ALA A 56 -4.47 4.23 22.03
N ARG A 57 -4.06 4.74 20.86
CA ARG A 57 -2.82 5.52 20.70
C ARG A 57 -3.05 6.98 20.30
N GLY A 58 -4.29 7.41 20.06
CA GLY A 58 -4.59 8.73 19.50
C GLY A 58 -4.21 8.78 18.01
N ARG A 59 -3.56 9.86 17.55
CA ARG A 59 -3.17 10.07 16.15
C ARG A 59 -1.85 9.35 15.82
N PRO A 60 -1.81 8.13 15.24
CA PRO A 60 -0.57 7.55 14.76
C PRO A 60 -0.05 8.35 13.56
N ALA A 61 1.21 8.78 13.61
CA ALA A 61 1.83 9.59 12.56
C ALA A 61 2.12 8.82 11.25
N SER A 62 2.01 7.49 11.23
CA SER A 62 2.33 6.69 10.04
C SER A 62 1.63 5.33 10.02
N LEU A 63 1.02 4.99 8.89
CA LEU A 63 0.59 3.62 8.56
C LEU A 63 1.40 3.15 7.34
N ALA A 64 2.15 2.05 7.49
CA ALA A 64 2.86 1.40 6.39
C ALA A 64 2.11 0.13 6.02
N ASN A 65 1.47 0.08 4.85
CA ASN A 65 0.77 -1.12 4.36
C ASN A 65 0.58 -1.09 2.83
N ALA A 66 0.45 -2.28 2.23
CA ALA A 66 0.20 -2.49 0.80
C ALA A 66 -1.16 -1.93 0.33
N LEU A 67 -1.20 -1.43 -0.91
CA LEU A 67 -2.29 -0.65 -1.52
C LEU A 67 -3.71 -1.18 -1.29
N LEU A 68 -3.93 -2.48 -1.42
CA LEU A 68 -5.29 -3.03 -1.39
C LEU A 68 -5.92 -2.91 0.01
N MET A 69 -5.11 -2.75 1.04
CA MET A 69 -5.55 -2.86 2.43
C MET A 69 -5.68 -1.52 3.15
N VAL A 70 -5.18 -0.44 2.55
CA VAL A 70 -5.05 0.84 3.23
C VAL A 70 -6.35 1.63 3.29
N SER A 71 -7.20 1.54 2.27
CA SER A 71 -8.50 2.22 2.23
C SER A 71 -9.39 1.80 3.41
N ASP A 72 -9.47 0.50 3.68
CA ASP A 72 -10.25 -0.02 4.80
C ASP A 72 -9.77 0.49 6.16
N ALA A 73 -8.45 0.59 6.35
CA ALA A 73 -7.85 1.09 7.58
C ALA A 73 -8.10 2.59 7.74
N VAL A 74 -7.90 3.37 6.67
CA VAL A 74 -8.19 4.82 6.65
C VAL A 74 -9.66 5.07 6.97
N ASP A 75 -10.59 4.38 6.31
CA ASP A 75 -12.03 4.52 6.56
C ASP A 75 -12.40 4.18 8.00
N ALA A 76 -11.78 3.17 8.59
CA ALA A 76 -12.02 2.80 9.99
C ALA A 76 -11.52 3.87 10.96
N VAL A 77 -10.32 4.40 10.74
CA VAL A 77 -9.75 5.49 11.55
C VAL A 77 -10.60 6.76 11.46
N LEU A 78 -11.02 7.15 10.24
CA LEU A 78 -11.87 8.32 10.04
C LEU A 78 -13.25 8.15 10.70
N ALA A 79 -13.81 6.94 10.70
CA ALA A 79 -15.06 6.65 11.38
C ALA A 79 -14.90 6.74 12.91
N GLU A 80 -13.82 6.18 13.46
CA GLU A 80 -13.52 6.22 14.89
C GLU A 80 -13.33 7.65 15.40
N SER A 81 -12.54 8.47 14.68
CA SER A 81 -12.34 9.89 15.01
C SER A 81 -13.64 10.68 15.07
N LYS A 82 -14.55 10.47 14.10
CA LYS A 82 -15.88 11.10 14.10
C LYS A 82 -16.74 10.67 15.28
N GLY A 83 -16.65 9.41 15.69
CA GLY A 83 -17.39 8.88 16.83
C GLY A 83 -16.88 9.38 18.19
N GLY A 84 -15.57 9.66 18.29
CA GLY A 84 -14.90 10.09 19.52
C GLY A 84 -15.00 11.60 19.83
N GLY A 85 -15.58 12.41 18.94
CA GLY A 85 -15.74 13.85 19.15
C GLY A 85 -14.47 14.68 18.95
N ASP A 86 -13.49 14.17 18.19
CA ASP A 86 -12.30 14.94 17.79
C ASP A 86 -12.70 16.21 17.01
N GLU A 87 -12.08 17.36 17.30
CA GLU A 87 -12.34 18.67 16.63
C GLU A 87 -11.90 18.73 15.15
N GLY A 88 -11.71 17.59 14.49
CA GLY A 88 -11.42 17.52 13.06
C GLY A 88 -10.95 16.14 12.61
N ALA A 89 -11.07 15.86 11.31
CA ALA A 89 -10.55 14.63 10.74
C ALA A 89 -9.01 14.56 10.91
N PRO A 90 -8.45 13.40 11.29
CA PRO A 90 -7.01 13.25 11.43
C PRO A 90 -6.32 13.38 10.07
N GLN A 91 -5.16 14.02 10.06
CA GLN A 91 -4.25 13.93 8.92
C GLN A 91 -3.59 12.56 8.92
N LEU A 92 -3.73 11.83 7.83
CA LEU A 92 -3.18 10.48 7.68
C LEU A 92 -2.11 10.48 6.58
N HIS A 93 -0.91 10.04 6.94
CA HIS A 93 0.16 9.78 5.98
C HIS A 93 0.24 8.28 5.70
N VAL A 94 0.05 7.94 4.43
CA VAL A 94 0.08 6.57 3.93
C VAL A 94 1.37 6.35 3.14
N PHE A 95 2.16 5.37 3.58
CA PHE A 95 3.38 4.97 2.89
C PHE A 95 3.12 3.66 2.14
N LEU A 96 3.18 3.72 0.81
CA LEU A 96 3.11 2.56 -0.07
C LEU A 96 4.54 2.08 -0.34
N ASN A 97 4.94 0.99 0.32
CA ASN A 97 6.27 0.44 0.21
C ASN A 97 6.27 -0.86 -0.59
N ASP A 98 7.25 -0.99 -1.49
CA ASP A 98 7.54 -2.21 -2.25
C ASP A 98 9.00 -2.13 -2.75
N LEU A 99 9.49 -3.20 -3.37
CA LEU A 99 10.83 -3.21 -3.97
C LEU A 99 10.93 -2.19 -5.11
N PRO A 100 12.13 -1.64 -5.38
CA PRO A 100 12.32 -0.60 -6.41
C PRO A 100 11.90 -1.02 -7.82
N THR A 101 11.83 -2.32 -8.11
CA THR A 101 11.41 -2.86 -9.42
C THR A 101 9.90 -2.93 -9.61
N ASN A 102 9.10 -2.69 -8.56
CA ASN A 102 7.66 -2.68 -8.66
C ASN A 102 7.14 -1.52 -9.52
N ASP A 103 6.02 -1.73 -10.21
CA ASP A 103 5.41 -0.72 -11.08
C ASP A 103 4.58 0.32 -10.29
N PHE A 104 5.27 1.22 -9.58
CA PHE A 104 4.64 2.34 -8.88
C PHE A 104 3.90 3.30 -9.83
N ASN A 105 4.24 3.34 -11.12
CA ASN A 105 3.54 4.20 -12.08
C ASN A 105 2.11 3.70 -12.33
N ALA A 106 1.90 2.38 -12.40
CA ALA A 106 0.56 1.80 -12.47
C ALA A 106 -0.30 2.16 -11.24
N VAL A 107 0.34 2.41 -10.09
CA VAL A 107 -0.31 2.86 -8.87
C VAL A 107 -0.62 4.36 -8.87
N PHE A 108 0.35 5.21 -9.22
CA PHE A 108 0.21 6.66 -9.07
C PHE A 108 -0.63 7.32 -10.16
N ARG A 109 -0.60 6.81 -11.41
CA ARG A 109 -1.39 7.34 -12.53
C ARG A 109 -2.90 7.45 -12.25
N PRO A 110 -3.57 6.46 -11.67
CA PRO A 110 -5.00 6.55 -11.36
C PRO A 110 -5.33 7.37 -10.11
N LEU A 111 -4.34 7.78 -9.31
CA LEU A 111 -4.62 8.65 -8.16
C LEU A 111 -5.09 10.02 -8.63
N PRO A 112 -6.03 10.65 -7.91
CA PRO A 112 -6.47 12.00 -8.24
C PRO A 112 -5.27 12.95 -8.23
N SER A 113 -5.10 13.72 -9.29
CA SER A 113 -4.16 14.84 -9.32
C SER A 113 -4.69 15.91 -8.37
N SER A 114 -3.97 16.26 -7.31
CA SER A 114 -4.44 17.31 -6.40
C SER A 114 -4.51 18.65 -7.13
N PRO A 115 -5.61 19.42 -7.07
CA PRO A 115 -5.45 20.84 -6.92
C PRO A 115 -4.96 21.05 -5.48
N LEU A 116 -3.71 21.47 -5.30
CA LEU A 116 -3.33 22.19 -4.10
C LEU A 116 -4.17 23.47 -4.07
N ALA A 117 -5.39 23.38 -3.53
CA ALA A 117 -6.12 24.57 -3.12
C ALA A 117 -5.33 25.15 -1.96
N GLY A 118 -4.57 26.21 -2.25
CA GLY A 118 -3.81 26.95 -1.26
C GLY A 118 -4.74 27.41 -0.13
N THR A 119 -4.43 26.99 1.07
CA THR A 119 -4.80 27.71 2.28
C THR A 119 -3.50 28.20 2.88
N GLY A 120 -3.07 29.38 2.39
CA GLY A 120 -2.26 30.30 3.17
C GLY A 120 -3.16 31.10 4.10
#